data_AF-A0A532E1A5-F1
#
_entry.id   AF-A0A532E1A5-F1
#
_cell.length_a   1.000
_cell.length_b   1.000
_cell.length_c   1.000
_cell.angle_alpha   90.00
_cell.angle_beta   90.00
_cell.angle_gamma   90.00
#
_symmetry.space_group_name_H-M   'P 1'
#
loop_
_entity.id
_entity.type
_entity.pdbx_description
1 polymer ?
#
loop_
_entity_poly.entity_id
_entity_poly.type
_entity_poly.pdbx_seq_one_letter_code
_entity_poly.pdbx_strand_id
1 'polypeptide(L)' 'SRYIRNGVGVRDENTVVLAISRSEVSLGSFARLFRDGLDCANALFLDGVVSALSNGERMIVGGNYPAGPIIAVSAKR' A
#
# COMPACT_ATOMS: atom_id res chain seq x y z
N SER A 1 -16.60 -7.35 -3.44
CA SER A 1 -15.99 -6.40 -4.40
C SER A 1 -14.50 -6.71 -4.58
N ARG A 2 -13.95 -6.44 -5.76
CA ARG A 2 -12.53 -6.58 -6.09
C ARG A 2 -12.04 -5.24 -6.66
N TYR A 3 -10.89 -4.77 -6.20
CA TYR A 3 -10.28 -3.51 -6.62
C TYR A 3 -8.75 -3.62 -6.55
N ILE A 4 -8.04 -2.72 -7.22
CA ILE A 4 -6.66 -2.40 -6.84
C ILE A 4 -6.69 -1.84 -5.41
N ARG A 5 -5.84 -2.37 -4.54
CA ARG A 5 -5.81 -2.00 -3.13
C ARG A 5 -4.41 -1.58 -2.73
N ASN A 6 -4.34 -0.59 -1.87
CA ASN A 6 -3.13 -0.21 -1.17
C ASN A 6 -3.36 -0.23 0.35
N GLY A 7 -2.26 -0.28 1.08
CA GLY A 7 -2.28 -0.35 2.52
C GLY A 7 -0.90 -0.19 3.12
N VAL A 8 -0.89 0.04 4.42
CA VAL A 8 0.32 0.12 5.23
C VAL A 8 0.19 -0.80 6.43
N GLY A 9 1.24 -1.55 6.74
CA GLY A 9 1.30 -2.46 7.88
C GLY A 9 2.54 -2.20 8.73
N VAL A 10 2.47 -2.53 10.01
CA VAL A 10 3.61 -2.53 10.92
C VAL A 10 3.99 -3.99 11.17
N ARG A 11 5.18 -4.38 10.73
CA ARG A 11 5.69 -5.74 10.92
C ARG A 11 6.37 -5.90 12.28
N ASP A 12 7.16 -4.91 12.66
CA ASP A 12 7.95 -4.88 13.90
C ASP A 12 8.23 -3.42 14.30
N GLU A 13 8.96 -3.20 15.40
CA GLU A 13 9.26 -1.87 15.96
C GLU A 13 9.95 -0.92 14.97
N ASN A 14 10.61 -1.46 13.94
CA ASN A 14 11.46 -0.69 13.04
C ASN A 14 11.05 -0.82 11.57
N THR A 15 10.02 -1.61 11.26
CA THR A 15 9.60 -1.88 9.88
C THR A 15 8.14 -1.53 9.64
N VAL A 16 7.94 -0.58 8.73
CA VAL A 16 6.66 -0.33 8.06
C VAL A 16 6.68 -0.97 6.67
N VAL A 17 5.58 -1.62 6.30
CA VAL A 17 5.39 -2.22 4.97
C VAL A 17 4.31 -1.45 4.23
N LEU A 18 4.64 -0.85 3.09
CA LEU A 18 3.68 -0.30 2.15
C LEU A 18 3.45 -1.28 1.00
N ALA A 19 2.20 -1.56 0.67
CA ALA A 19 1.84 -2.48 -0.40
C ALA A 19 0.75 -1.89 -1.31
N ILE A 20 0.84 -2.21 -2.61
CA ILE A 20 -0.21 -1.98 -3.61
C ILE A 20 -0.36 -3.25 -4.46
N SER A 21 -1.58 -3.70 -4.70
CA SER A 21 -1.82 -4.84 -5.60
C SER A 21 -1.69 -4.42 -7.06
N ARG A 22 -1.11 -5.29 -7.91
CA ARG A 22 -1.05 -5.05 -9.37
C ARG A 22 -2.32 -5.45 -10.11
N SER A 23 -3.17 -6.23 -9.46
CA SER A 23 -4.45 -6.71 -9.98
C SER A 23 -5.53 -6.59 -8.91
N GLU A 24 -6.79 -6.71 -9.32
CA GLU A 24 -7.90 -6.57 -8.40
C GLU A 24 -7.96 -7.70 -7.37
N VAL A 25 -8.05 -7.33 -6.10
CA VAL A 25 -8.13 -8.26 -4.98
C VAL A 25 -9.31 -7.94 -4.07
N SER A 26 -9.83 -8.96 -3.38
CA SER A 26 -10.81 -8.74 -2.32
C SER A 26 -10.14 -8.10 -1.10
N LEU A 27 -10.92 -7.39 -0.27
CA LEU A 27 -10.37 -6.81 0.97
C LEU A 27 -9.79 -7.89 1.88
N GLY A 28 -10.50 -9.03 2.01
CA GLY A 28 -10.05 -10.14 2.84
C GLY A 28 -8.76 -10.81 2.35
N SER A 29 -8.58 -10.96 1.03
CA SER A 29 -7.32 -11.49 0.49
C SER A 29 -6.15 -10.52 0.71
N PHE A 30 -6.41 -9.21 0.60
CA PHE A 30 -5.39 -8.19 0.87
C PHE A 30 -5.04 -8.14 2.38
N ALA A 31 -6.03 -8.27 3.26
CA ALA A 31 -5.79 -8.34 4.70
C ALA A 31 -4.96 -9.59 5.10
N ARG A 32 -5.23 -10.74 4.46
CA ARG A 32 -4.43 -11.97 4.68
C ARG A 32 -2.99 -11.85 4.20
N LEU A 33 -2.71 -11.07 3.15
CA LEU A 33 -1.32 -10.78 2.78
C LEU A 33 -0.58 -10.12 3.95
N PHE A 34 -1.15 -9.10 4.57
CA PHE A 34 -0.52 -8.45 5.73
C PHE A 34 -0.35 -9.39 6.91
N ARG A 35 -1.42 -10.09 7.31
CA ARG A 35 -1.40 -10.94 8.50
C ARG A 35 -0.56 -12.21 8.34
N ASP A 36 -0.71 -12.91 7.21
CA ASP A 36 -0.19 -14.27 7.02
C ASP A 36 1.09 -14.30 6.14
N GLY A 37 1.31 -13.29 5.30
CA GLY A 37 2.41 -13.26 4.33
C GLY A 37 3.48 -12.19 4.59
N LEU A 38 3.17 -11.17 5.39
CA LEU A 38 4.07 -10.05 5.71
C LEU A 38 4.26 -9.87 7.21
N ASP A 39 3.69 -10.75 8.03
CA ASP A 39 3.76 -10.76 9.49
C ASP A 39 3.42 -9.42 10.14
N CYS A 40 2.47 -8.68 9.55
CA CYS A 40 1.98 -7.41 10.09
C CYS A 40 0.79 -7.65 11.01
N ALA A 41 1.00 -7.50 12.32
CA ALA A 41 -0.07 -7.64 13.32
C ALA A 41 -1.14 -6.54 13.20
N ASN A 42 -0.73 -5.35 12.76
CA ASN A 42 -1.61 -4.21 12.50
C ASN A 42 -1.40 -3.70 11.09
N ALA A 43 -2.50 -3.44 10.38
CA ALA A 43 -2.49 -2.85 9.05
C ALA A 43 -3.69 -1.92 8.82
N LEU A 44 -3.48 -0.89 8.02
CA LEU A 44 -4.46 0.10 7.62
C LEU A 44 -4.67 0.02 6.10
N PHE A 45 -5.93 -0.13 5.69
CA PHE A 45 -6.35 0.06 4.31
C PHE A 45 -6.42 1.56 4.01
N LEU A 46 -5.81 2.00 2.90
CA LEU A 46 -5.80 3.41 2.51
C LEU A 46 -6.98 3.70 1.56
N ASP A 47 -6.78 4.55 0.55
CA ASP A 47 -7.83 4.95 -0.37
C ASP A 47 -8.32 3.79 -1.24
N GLY A 48 -9.62 3.83 -1.54
CA GLY A 48 -10.24 2.94 -2.52
C GLY A 48 -10.26 3.60 -3.89
N VAL A 49 -10.04 2.80 -4.95
CA VAL A 49 -10.25 3.13 -6.38
C VAL A 49 -9.14 3.93 -7.04
N VAL A 50 -8.65 5.00 -6.42
CA VAL A 50 -7.47 5.74 -6.91
C VAL A 50 -6.28 5.29 -6.07
N SER A 51 -5.30 4.64 -6.67
CA SER A 51 -4.08 4.22 -5.94
C SER A 51 -2.88 4.41 -6.84
N ALA A 52 -1.82 5.00 -6.29
CA ALA A 52 -0.59 5.25 -7.02
C ALA A 52 0.64 4.84 -6.21
N LEU A 53 1.68 4.36 -6.91
CA LEU A 53 2.98 4.05 -6.34
C LEU A 53 4.07 4.59 -7.25
N SER A 54 5.01 5.34 -6.68
CA SER A 54 6.21 5.85 -7.35
C SER A 54 7.45 5.36 -6.62
N ASN A 55 8.52 5.13 -7.37
CA ASN A 55 9.87 4.91 -6.80
C ASN A 55 10.73 6.18 -6.80
N GLY A 56 10.16 7.35 -7.14
CA GLY A 56 10.89 8.61 -7.27
C GLY A 56 11.42 8.92 -8.67
N GLU A 57 11.51 7.92 -9.55
CA GLU A 57 11.92 8.09 -10.96
C GLU A 57 10.72 7.99 -11.90
N ARG A 58 9.79 7.07 -11.60
CA ARG A 58 8.59 6.83 -12.39
C ARG A 58 7.43 6.35 -11.53
N MET A 59 6.22 6.48 -12.09
CA MET A 59 5.04 5.80 -11.56
C MET A 59 5.11 4.31 -11.89
N ILE A 60 5.06 3.45 -10.87
CA ILE A 60 4.99 1.99 -10.99
C ILE A 60 3.53 1.55 -11.18
N VAL A 61 2.62 2.18 -10.44
CA VAL A 61 1.16 1.94 -10.51
C VAL A 61 0.44 3.28 -10.46
N GLY A 62 -0.65 3.42 -11.22
CA GLY A 62 -1.50 4.61 -11.19
C GLY A 62 -0.84 5.87 -11.75
N GLY A 63 -1.25 7.04 -11.24
CA GLY A 63 -0.74 8.35 -11.65
C GLY A 63 -1.56 9.11 -12.70
N ASN A 64 -2.70 8.55 -13.13
CA ASN A 64 -3.58 9.18 -14.11
C ASN A 64 -4.61 10.15 -13.50
N TYR A 65 -4.69 10.19 -12.16
CA TYR A 65 -5.61 11.02 -11.41
C TYR A 65 -4.83 12.04 -10.56
N PRO A 66 -5.40 13.21 -10.24
CA PRO A 66 -4.79 14.15 -9.32
C PRO A 66 -4.42 13.49 -8.00
N ALA A 67 -3.22 13.79 -7.49
CA ALA A 67 -2.74 13.21 -6.24
C ALA A 67 -3.52 13.79 -5.05
N GLY A 68 -3.99 12.90 -4.18
CA GLY A 68 -4.47 13.23 -2.84
C GLY A 68 -3.32 13.27 -1.82
N PRO A 69 -3.57 12.96 -0.54
CA PRO A 69 -2.52 12.79 0.46
C PRO A 69 -1.47 11.75 0.02
N ILE A 70 -0.19 12.06 0.27
CA ILE A 70 0.94 11.20 -0.12
C ILE A 70 1.73 10.80 1.13
N ILE A 71 2.08 9.52 1.22
CA ILE A 71 3.10 9.01 2.14
C ILE A 71 4.40 8.85 1.36
N ALA A 72 5.46 9.51 1.82
CA ALA A 72 6.79 9.43 1.22
C ALA A 72 7.81 8.94 2.25
N VAL A 73 8.72 8.07 1.80
CA VAL A 73 9.85 7.60 2.60
C VAL A 73 11.10 8.33 2.13
N SER A 74 11.83 8.93 3.07
CA SER A 74 13.09 9.63 2.79
C SER A 74 14.10 9.38 3.91
N ALA A 75 15.39 9.62 3.63
CA ALA A 75 16.43 9.53 4.64
C ALA A 75 16.16 10.52 5.79
N LYS A 76 16.49 10.11 7.01
CA LYS A 76 16.44 11.00 8.16
C LYS A 76 17.41 12.17 7.92
N ARG A 77 16.92 13.39 8.13
CA ARG A 77 17.75 14.61 8.12
C ARG A 77 18.52 14.76 9.42
#